data_AF-A0A7G9Z224-F1
#
_entry.id   AF-A0A7G9Z224-F1
#
_cell.length_a   1.000
_cell.length_b   1.000
_cell.length_c   1.000
_cell.angle_alpha   90.00
_cell.angle_beta   90.00
_cell.angle_gamma   90.00
#
_symmetry.space_group_name_H-M   'P 1'
#
loop_
_entity.id
_entity.type
_entity.pdbx_description
1 polymer ?
#
loop_
_entity_poly.entity_id
_entity_poly.type
_entity_poly.pdbx_seq_one_letter_code
_entity_poly.pdbx_strand_id
1 'polypeptide(L)' 'MGYSDEQIHDLEQTINSSDCDAVVIGTPIDLTRVININKPATRVRYGIKEIGDANLEAVIDEFLEQVNV' A
#
# COMPACT_ATOMS: atom_id res chain seq x y z
N MET A 1 5.84 -13.34 6.93
CA MET A 1 6.00 -12.37 8.04
C MET A 1 4.61 -11.84 8.35
N GLY A 2 4.03 -12.20 9.49
CA GLY A 2 2.71 -11.73 9.92
C GLY A 2 2.84 -10.84 11.14
N TYR A 3 1.85 -9.97 11.36
CA TYR A 3 1.72 -9.21 12.61
C TYR A 3 0.98 -10.07 13.65
N SER A 4 1.45 -10.08 14.90
CA SER A 4 0.72 -10.70 15.99
C SER A 4 -0.51 -9.86 16.36
N ASP A 5 -1.47 -10.47 17.07
CA ASP A 5 -2.67 -9.76 17.57
C ASP A 5 -2.29 -8.55 18.45
N GLU A 6 -1.21 -8.67 19.23
CA GLU A 6 -0.66 -7.59 20.05
C GLU A 6 -0.14 -6.42 19.20
N GLN A 7 0.60 -6.71 18.12
CA GLN A 7 1.09 -5.67 17.21
C GLN A 7 -0.05 -4.94 16.48
N ILE A 8 -1.12 -5.67 16.16
CA ILE A 8 -2.34 -5.09 15.56
C ILE A 8 -3.02 -4.17 16.56
N HIS A 9 -3.14 -4.60 17.82
CA HIS A 9 -3.75 -3.80 18.89
C HIS A 9 -2.95 -2.52 19.18
N ASP A 10 -1.62 -2.62 19.26
CA ASP A 10 -0.75 -1.47 19.52
C ASP A 10 -0.84 -0.42 18.40
N LEU A 11 -0.92 -0.86 17.14
CA LEU A 11 -1.13 0.03 15.99
C LEU A 11 -2.49 0.75 16.09
N GLU A 12 -3.55 0.02 16.45
CA GLU A 12 -4.88 0.60 16.63
C GLU A 12 -4.88 1.68 17.72
N GLN A 13 -4.30 1.40 18.89
CA GLN A 13 -4.18 2.36 19.99
C GLN A 13 -3.36 3.59 19.59
N THR A 14 -2.26 3.38 18.85
CA THR A 14 -1.40 4.46 18.37
C THR A 14 -2.15 5.41 17.42
N ILE A 15 -2.90 4.87 16.45
CA ILE A 15 -3.69 5.68 15.52
C ILE A 15 -4.82 6.42 16.26
N ASN A 16 -5.53 5.73 17.15
CA ASN A 16 -6.67 6.31 17.87
C ASN A 16 -6.24 7.35 18.93
N SER A 17 -5.01 7.29 19.45
CA SER A 17 -4.45 8.30 20.37
C SER A 17 -3.78 9.49 19.69
N SER A 18 -3.50 9.41 18.38
CA SER A 18 -2.86 10.51 17.62
C SER A 18 -3.76 11.76 17.59
N ASP A 19 -3.20 12.94 17.88
CA ASP A 19 -3.92 14.21 17.79
C ASP A 19 -4.03 14.68 16.32
N CYS A 20 -5.09 14.25 15.64
CA CYS A 20 -5.36 14.58 14.24
C CYS A 20 -6.85 14.56 13.92
N ASP A 21 -7.25 15.34 12.92
CA ASP A 21 -8.64 15.41 12.45
C ASP A 21 -9.04 14.25 11.53
N ALA A 22 -8.06 13.62 10.85
CA ALA A 22 -8.30 12.54 9.90
C ALA A 22 -7.08 11.63 9.72
N VAL A 23 -7.31 10.40 9.23
CA VAL A 23 -6.30 9.38 8.95
C VAL A 23 -6.24 9.06 7.46
N VAL A 24 -5.04 9.09 6.87
CA VAL A 24 -4.79 8.70 5.48
C VAL A 24 -4.13 7.33 5.45
N ILE A 25 -4.84 6.32 4.95
CA ILE A 25 -4.35 4.95 4.84
C ILE A 25 -3.54 4.83 3.54
N GLY A 26 -2.24 5.00 3.67
CA GLY A 26 -1.25 4.89 2.59
C GLY A 26 -0.61 3.51 2.50
N THR A 27 -1.35 2.43 2.76
CA THR A 27 -0.84 1.05 2.67
C THR A 27 -1.45 0.31 1.48
N PRO A 28 -0.74 -0.66 0.88
CA PRO A 28 -1.31 -1.50 -0.18
C PRO A 28 -2.52 -2.31 0.30
N ILE A 29 -2.52 -2.74 1.57
CA ILE A 29 -3.66 -3.41 2.20
C ILE A 29 -4.66 -2.40 2.74
N ASP A 30 -5.89 -2.85 2.93
CA ASP A 30 -6.97 -2.08 3.52
C ASP A 30 -6.94 -2.21 5.06
N LEU A 31 -6.32 -1.25 5.76
CA LEU A 31 -6.15 -1.34 7.23
C LEU A 31 -7.47 -1.40 7.99
N THR A 32 -8.57 -0.86 7.44
CA THR A 32 -9.90 -0.92 8.07
C THR A 32 -10.46 -2.33 8.17
N ARG A 33 -9.83 -3.32 7.53
CA ARG A 33 -10.19 -4.74 7.65
C ARG A 33 -9.49 -5.44 8.82
N VAL A 34 -8.52 -4.78 9.43
CA VAL A 34 -7.61 -5.36 10.44
C VAL A 34 -7.73 -4.64 11.77
N ILE A 35 -7.97 -3.33 11.75
CA ILE A 35 -8.10 -2.48 12.94
C ILE A 35 -9.32 -1.55 12.85
N ASN A 36 -9.78 -1.07 14.00
CA ASN A 36 -10.85 -0.09 14.11
C ASN A 36 -10.29 1.32 14.32
N ILE A 37 -10.48 2.18 13.31
CA ILE A 37 -10.06 3.59 13.35
C ILE A 37 -11.27 4.44 13.76
N ASN A 38 -11.19 5.12 14.89
CA ASN A 38 -12.31 5.92 15.44
C ASN A 38 -12.37 7.36 14.91
N LYS A 39 -11.53 7.70 13.92
CA LYS A 39 -11.44 9.00 13.27
C LYS A 39 -11.84 8.89 11.80
N PRO A 40 -12.26 9.99 11.14
CA PRO A 40 -12.46 10.00 9.69
C PRO A 40 -11.23 9.47 8.96
N ALA A 41 -11.40 8.41 8.17
CA ALA A 41 -10.30 7.74 7.49
C ALA A 41 -10.59 7.57 6.00
N THR A 42 -9.56 7.74 5.17
CA THR A 42 -9.64 7.49 3.74
C THR A 42 -8.43 6.70 3.26
N ARG A 43 -8.64 5.82 2.27
CA ARG A 43 -7.57 5.01 1.68
C ARG A 43 -7.06 5.66 0.42
N VAL A 44 -5.76 5.89 0.36
CA VAL A 44 -5.08 6.38 -0.83
C VAL A 44 -4.34 5.24 -1.51
N ARG A 45 -4.38 5.22 -2.83
CA ARG A 45 -3.63 4.27 -3.66
C ARG A 45 -2.50 5.02 -4.32
N TYR A 46 -1.33 4.40 -4.31
CA TYR A 46 -0.16 4.87 -5.02
C TYR A 46 0.40 3.71 -5.82
N GLY A 47 0.93 4.04 -6.98
CA GLY A 47 1.63 3.11 -7.86
C GLY A 47 3.03 3.64 -8.13
N ILE A 48 3.93 2.74 -8.47
CA ILE A 48 5.22 3.12 -9.03
C ILE A 48 4.96 3.69 -10.41
N LYS A 49 5.53 4.87 -10.68
CA LYS A 49 5.60 5.42 -12.03
C LYS A 49 7.04 5.29 -12.49
N GLU A 50 7.28 4.45 -13.48
CA GLU A 50 8.60 4.33 -14.09
C GLU A 50 8.92 5.64 -14.83
N ILE A 51 10.13 6.16 -14.63
CA ILE A 51 10.59 7.42 -15.23
C ILE A 51 11.67 7.06 -16.25
N GLY A 52 11.39 7.29 -17.53
CA GLY A 52 12.29 7.01 -18.65
C GLY A 52 11.74 5.97 -19.62
N ASP A 53 12.45 5.78 -20.74
CA ASP A 53 12.02 4.94 -21.86
C ASP A 53 12.40 3.46 -21.68
N ALA A 54 13.30 3.14 -20.75
CA ALA A 54 13.70 1.76 -20.42
C ALA A 54 12.81 1.20 -19.30
N ASN A 55 11.53 1.00 -19.61
CA ASN A 55 10.55 0.46 -18.68
C ASN A 55 10.39 -1.07 -18.82
N LEU A 56 9.77 -1.71 -17.83
CA LEU A 56 9.61 -3.18 -17.81
C LEU A 56 8.85 -3.68 -19.06
N GLU A 57 7.87 -2.91 -19.53
CA GLU A 57 7.09 -3.22 -20.73
C GLU A 57 8.01 -3.33 -21.96
N ALA A 58 8.87 -2.34 -22.19
CA ALA A 58 9.81 -2.35 -23.31
C ALA A 58 10.79 -3.54 -23.28
N VAL A 59 11.27 -3.91 -22.09
CA VAL A 59 12.16 -5.08 -21.92
C VAL A 59 11.42 -6.39 -22.19
N ILE A 60 10.15 -6.49 -21.74
CA ILE A 60 9.32 -7.66 -22.00
C ILE A 60 8.97 -7.76 -23.48
N ASP A 61 8.62 -6.66 -24.14
CA ASP A 61 8.30 -6.62 -25.56
C ASP A 61 9.52 -7.05 -26.41
N GLU A 62 10.70 -6.50 -26.13
CA GLU A 62 11.94 -6.91 -26.82
C GLU A 62 12.22 -8.41 -26.62
N PHE A 63 12.03 -8.91 -25.41
CA PHE A 63 12.18 -10.34 -25.14
C PHE A 63 11.18 -11.17 -25.95
N LEU A 64 9.90 -10.81 -25.96
CA LEU A 64 8.85 -11.54 -26.68
C LEU A 64 9.11 -11.59 -28.19
N GLU A 65 9.58 -10.49 -28.78
CA GLU A 65 10.01 -10.45 -30.18
C GLU A 65 11.15 -11.45 -30.46
N GLN A 66 12.12 -11.58 -29.55
CA GLN A 66 13.21 -12.54 -29.70
C GLN A 66 12.78 -14.01 -29.59
N VAL A 67 11.73 -14.31 -28.82
CA VAL A 67 11.22 -15.68 -28.65
C VAL A 67 10.13 -16.08 -29.65
N ASN A 68 9.78 -15.21 -30.60
CA ASN A 68 8.87 -15.48 -31.72
C ASN A 68 7.46 -15.92 -31.26
N VAL A 69 6.96 -15.30 -30.20
CA VAL A 69 5.58 -15.45 -29.68
C VAL A 69 4.75 -14.24 -30.09
#